data_AF-A0A6J4NCV2-F1
#
_entry.id   AF-A0A6J4NCV2-F1
#
_cell.length_a   1.000
_cell.length_b   1.000
_cell.length_c   1.000
_cell.angle_alpha   90.00
_cell.angle_beta   90.00
_cell.angle_gamma   90.00
#
_symmetry.space_group_name_H-M   'P 1'
#
loop_
_entity.id
_entity.type
_entity.pdbx_description
1 polymer ?
#
loop_
_entity_poly.entity_id
_entity_poly.type
_entity_poly.pdbx_seq_one_letter_code
_entity_poly.pdbx_strand_id
1 'polypeptide(L)'
;QRLAIAAAVVGGPALLVADEPTAELDDAAAALVLAEFARRARDGGCVVLATHDERASGIADRVLHLRHGVLATERTRTGPVPGGAEAAVLDPVDSAAIDSAGRVQLPPEALALFPDGRARLVVEDDGVRLLPPPGRPS
;
A
#
# COMPACT_ATOMS: atom_id res chain seq x y z
N GLN A 1 -2.00 -24.11 -6.77
CA GLN A 1 -1.27 -22.89 -6.35
C GLN A 1 -0.14 -23.16 -5.33
N ARG A 2 -0.38 -23.91 -4.23
CA ARG A 2 0.66 -24.20 -3.19
C ARG A 2 2.01 -24.75 -3.72
N LEU A 3 1.98 -25.61 -4.74
CA LEU A 3 3.20 -26.14 -5.37
C LEU A 3 4.03 -25.06 -6.08
N ALA A 4 3.38 -24.07 -6.70
CA ALA A 4 4.06 -22.96 -7.37
C ALA A 4 4.71 -22.00 -6.36
N ILE A 5 4.05 -21.76 -5.23
CA ILE A 5 4.62 -20.98 -4.12
C ILE A 5 5.83 -21.71 -3.53
N ALA A 6 5.69 -23.00 -3.22
CA ALA A 6 6.80 -23.82 -2.73
C ALA A 6 7.99 -23.83 -3.71
N ALA A 7 7.73 -23.92 -5.02
CA ALA A 7 8.77 -23.88 -6.05
C ALA A 7 9.44 -22.49 -6.17
N ALA A 8 8.67 -21.41 -6.08
CA ALA A 8 9.20 -20.04 -6.09
C ALA A 8 9.99 -19.71 -4.82
N VAL A 9 9.72 -20.46 -3.73
CA VAL A 9 10.41 -20.36 -2.46
C VAL A 9 11.74 -21.13 -2.51
N VAL A 10 11.77 -22.32 -3.10
CA VAL A 10 12.98 -23.14 -3.22
C VAL A 10 14.07 -22.42 -4.02
N GLY A 11 15.26 -22.23 -3.41
CA GLY A 11 16.43 -21.61 -4.03
C GLY A 11 16.82 -20.22 -3.50
N GLY A 12 16.00 -19.61 -2.64
CA GLY A 12 16.30 -18.30 -2.04
C GLY A 12 16.51 -17.18 -3.07
N PRO A 13 15.58 -16.96 -4.01
CA PRO A 13 15.71 -15.91 -5.00
C PRO A 13 15.78 -14.53 -4.32
N ALA A 14 16.61 -13.64 -4.87
CA ALA A 14 16.71 -12.25 -4.39
C ALA A 14 15.41 -11.45 -4.61
N LEU A 15 14.52 -11.90 -5.50
CA LEU A 15 13.22 -11.29 -5.77
C LEU A 15 12.15 -12.37 -5.96
N LEU A 16 11.06 -12.25 -5.21
CA LEU A 16 9.85 -13.05 -5.34
C LEU A 16 8.70 -12.10 -5.73
N VAL A 17 8.05 -12.36 -6.87
CA VAL A 17 6.84 -11.64 -7.30
C VAL A 17 5.69 -12.63 -7.32
N ALA A 18 4.58 -12.31 -6.65
CA ALA A 18 3.40 -13.17 -6.63
C ALA A 18 2.11 -12.37 -6.79
N ASP A 19 1.21 -12.89 -7.63
CA ASP A 19 -0.12 -12.34 -7.88
C ASP A 19 -1.16 -13.21 -7.17
N GLU A 20 -1.91 -12.61 -6.25
CA GLU A 20 -2.92 -13.22 -5.38
C GLU A 20 -2.49 -14.58 -4.76
N PRO A 21 -1.34 -14.66 -4.07
CA PRO A 21 -0.75 -15.93 -3.60
C PRO A 21 -1.57 -16.64 -2.51
N THR A 22 -2.44 -15.90 -1.83
CA THR A 22 -3.33 -16.43 -0.78
C THR A 22 -4.76 -16.64 -1.25
N ALA A 23 -5.05 -16.37 -2.53
CA ALA A 23 -6.36 -16.70 -3.10
C ALA A 23 -6.64 -18.19 -2.93
N GLU A 24 -7.89 -18.52 -2.60
CA GLU A 24 -8.36 -19.90 -2.39
C GLU A 24 -7.73 -20.64 -1.19
N LEU A 25 -6.92 -19.97 -0.36
CA LEU A 25 -6.42 -20.54 0.89
C LEU A 25 -7.36 -20.21 2.06
N ASP A 26 -7.51 -21.17 2.98
CA ASP A 26 -8.09 -20.91 4.29
C ASP A 26 -7.18 -19.98 5.12
N ASP A 27 -7.74 -19.41 6.19
CA ASP A 27 -7.05 -18.39 6.99
C ASP A 27 -5.73 -18.88 7.60
N ALA A 28 -5.68 -20.14 8.04
CA ALA A 28 -4.48 -20.71 8.64
C ALA A 28 -3.38 -20.90 7.57
N ALA A 29 -3.75 -21.41 6.40
CA ALA A 29 -2.83 -21.60 5.28
C ALA A 29 -2.33 -20.26 4.72
N ALA A 30 -3.20 -19.25 4.60
CA ALA A 30 -2.81 -17.91 4.17
C ALA A 30 -1.80 -17.30 5.14
N ALA A 31 -2.05 -17.40 6.46
CA ALA A 31 -1.13 -16.91 7.48
C ALA A 31 0.27 -17.56 7.39
N LEU A 32 0.34 -18.87 7.14
CA LEU A 32 1.62 -19.57 6.98
C LEU A 32 2.40 -19.10 5.75
N VAL A 33 1.72 -18.89 4.62
CA VAL A 33 2.33 -18.38 3.39
C VAL A 33 2.87 -16.97 3.59
N LEU A 34 2.06 -16.07 4.17
CA LEU A 34 2.45 -14.70 4.45
C LEU A 34 3.62 -14.62 5.44
N ALA A 35 3.65 -15.49 6.46
CA ALA A 35 4.76 -15.57 7.41
C ALA A 35 6.08 -15.98 6.73
N GLU A 36 6.04 -16.91 5.78
CA GLU A 36 7.22 -17.31 5.01
C GLU A 36 7.72 -16.18 4.10
N PHE A 37 6.81 -15.44 3.46
CA PHE A 37 7.18 -14.25 2.68
C PHE A 37 7.83 -13.17 3.54
N ALA A 38 7.26 -12.87 4.71
CA ALA A 38 7.85 -11.92 5.66
C ALA A 38 9.23 -12.39 6.17
N ARG A 39 9.41 -13.69 6.40
CA ARG A 39 10.71 -14.26 6.78
C ARG A 39 11.75 -14.03 5.67
N ARG A 40 11.40 -14.26 4.42
CA ARG A 40 12.29 -14.04 3.27
C ARG A 40 12.72 -12.59 3.09
N ALA A 41 11.77 -11.68 3.23
CA ALA A 41 12.07 -10.25 3.19
C ALA A 41 13.11 -9.87 4.27
N ARG A 42 12.95 -10.42 5.48
CA ARG A 42 13.91 -10.23 6.59
C ARG A 42 15.28 -10.87 6.34
N ASP A 43 15.33 -11.98 5.62
CA ASP A 43 16.58 -12.67 5.26
C ASP A 43 17.33 -11.97 4.10
N GLY A 44 16.89 -10.79 3.66
CA GLY A 44 17.54 -9.98 2.61
C GLY A 44 16.99 -10.20 1.20
N GLY A 45 15.93 -11.00 1.04
CA GLY A 45 15.18 -11.08 -0.21
C GLY A 45 14.22 -9.90 -0.40
N CYS A 46 13.79 -9.66 -1.63
CA CYS A 46 12.69 -8.75 -1.94
C CYS A 46 11.42 -9.55 -2.27
N VAL A 47 10.29 -9.18 -1.69
CA VAL A 47 8.98 -9.79 -1.99
C VAL A 47 8.02 -8.71 -2.46
N VAL A 48 7.41 -8.91 -3.64
CA VAL A 48 6.38 -8.05 -4.21
C VAL A 48 5.11 -8.87 -4.34
N LEU A 49 4.06 -8.45 -3.65
CA LEU A 49 2.76 -9.12 -3.66
C LEU A 49 1.73 -8.19 -4.29
N ALA A 50 0.96 -8.69 -5.25
CA ALA A 50 -0.29 -8.08 -5.68
C ALA A 50 -1.44 -8.84 -5.00
N THR A 51 -2.17 -8.18 -4.09
CA THR A 51 -3.29 -8.82 -3.40
C THR A 51 -4.26 -7.80 -2.81
N HIS A 52 -5.51 -8.22 -2.62
CA HIS A 52 -6.52 -7.52 -1.83
C HIS A 52 -6.61 -8.02 -0.38
N ASP A 53 -5.74 -8.94 0.04
CA ASP A 53 -5.68 -9.48 1.40
C ASP A 53 -5.06 -8.47 2.38
N GLU A 54 -5.87 -7.92 3.29
CA GLU A 54 -5.43 -6.94 4.29
C GLU A 54 -4.34 -7.48 5.22
N ARG A 55 -4.26 -8.81 5.42
CA ARG A 55 -3.20 -9.44 6.24
C ARG A 55 -1.83 -9.23 5.62
N ALA A 56 -1.74 -9.24 4.29
CA ALA A 56 -0.49 -8.96 3.58
C ALA A 56 -0.05 -7.50 3.78
N SER A 57 -0.99 -6.56 3.78
CA SER A 57 -0.72 -5.15 4.06
C SER A 57 -0.16 -4.95 5.47
N GLY A 58 -0.64 -5.70 6.46
CA GLY A 58 -0.19 -5.62 7.85
C GLY A 58 1.27 -6.09 8.09
N ILE A 59 1.83 -6.90 7.19
CA ILE A 59 3.21 -7.41 7.31
C ILE A 59 4.18 -6.74 6.33
N ALA A 60 3.68 -5.88 5.42
CA ALA A 60 4.48 -5.26 4.38
C ALA A 60 5.28 -4.06 4.90
N ASP A 61 6.45 -3.84 4.32
CA ASP A 61 7.24 -2.63 4.58
C ASP A 61 6.72 -1.43 3.78
N ARG A 62 6.12 -1.68 2.60
CA ARG A 62 5.48 -0.70 1.73
C ARG A 62 4.18 -1.25 1.17
N VAL A 63 3.14 -0.42 1.15
CA VAL A 63 1.84 -0.74 0.55
C VAL A 63 1.55 0.31 -0.52
N LEU A 64 1.43 -0.13 -1.76
CA LEU A 64 1.13 0.71 -2.91
C LEU A 64 -0.31 0.43 -3.35
N HIS A 65 -1.18 1.43 -3.27
CA HIS A 65 -2.51 1.33 -3.87
C HIS A 65 -2.45 1.83 -5.30
N LEU A 66 -2.78 0.95 -6.24
CA LEU A 66 -2.94 1.31 -7.64
C LEU A 66 -4.43 1.52 -7.96
N ARG A 67 -4.77 2.59 -8.66
CA ARG A 67 -6.12 2.81 -9.18
C ARG A 67 -6.05 3.20 -10.66
N HIS A 68 -6.72 2.39 -11.49
CA HIS A 68 -6.67 2.50 -12.96
C HIS A 68 -5.24 2.44 -13.53
N GLY A 69 -4.36 1.65 -12.92
CA GLY A 69 -2.97 1.48 -13.36
C GLY A 69 -2.02 2.62 -12.96
N VAL A 70 -2.49 3.57 -12.15
CA VAL A 70 -1.69 4.68 -11.61
C VAL A 70 -1.57 4.52 -10.10
N LEU A 71 -0.40 4.88 -9.55
CA LEU A 71 -0.20 4.94 -8.10
C LEU A 71 -1.13 6.00 -7.51
N ALA A 72 -2.01 5.56 -6.62
CA ALA A 72 -2.94 6.42 -5.91
C ALA A 72 -2.33 6.88 -4.59
N THR A 73 -2.03 5.91 -3.72
CA THR A 73 -1.43 6.16 -2.41
C THR A 73 -0.28 5.19 -2.17
N GLU A 74 0.70 5.68 -1.44
CA GLU A 74 1.79 4.88 -0.91
C GLU A 74 1.85 5.05 0.60
N ARG A 75 1.83 3.92 1.31
CA ARG A 75 2.15 3.83 2.74
C ARG A 75 3.49 3.15 2.88
N THR A 76 4.41 3.81 3.57
CA THR A 76 5.65 3.18 4.02
C THR A 76 5.57 2.96 5.51
N ARG A 77 5.96 1.78 5.97
CA ARG A 77 6.07 1.50 7.40
C ARG A 77 7.28 2.23 7.96
N THR A 78 7.04 3.22 8.82
CA THR A 78 8.07 3.97 9.55
C THR A 78 8.21 3.39 10.95
N GLY A 79 9.29 2.64 11.18
CA GLY A 79 9.60 2.06 12.50
C GLY A 79 10.42 0.78 12.42
N PRO A 80 11.03 0.32 13.53
CA PRO A 80 11.85 -0.89 13.51
C PRO A 80 11.02 -2.15 13.20
N VAL A 81 11.67 -3.13 12.56
CA VAL A 81 11.14 -4.49 12.34
C VAL A 81 10.81 -5.14 13.70
N PRO A 82 9.69 -5.89 13.86
CA PRO A 82 9.29 -6.47 15.14
C PRO A 82 10.41 -7.33 15.77
N GLY A 83 10.77 -6.98 17.00
CA GLY A 83 11.90 -7.49 17.78
C GLY A 83 12.43 -6.49 18.83
N GLY A 84 12.12 -5.20 18.69
CA GLY A 84 12.26 -4.16 19.71
C GLY A 84 10.90 -3.71 20.23
N ALA A 85 10.82 -3.28 21.49
CA ALA A 85 9.60 -3.09 22.27
C ALA A 85 8.67 -1.92 21.86
N GLU A 86 8.70 -1.47 20.61
CA GLU A 86 7.79 -0.43 20.09
C GLU A 86 7.01 -0.97 18.90
N ALA A 87 5.67 -0.93 19.00
CA ALA A 87 4.78 -1.33 17.92
C ALA A 87 5.00 -0.38 16.73
N ALA A 88 5.47 -0.93 15.61
CA ALA A 88 5.59 -0.19 14.37
C ALA A 88 4.20 0.36 13.98
N VAL A 89 4.09 1.68 13.87
CA VAL A 89 2.89 2.36 13.41
C VAL A 89 3.11 2.65 11.93
N LEU A 90 2.15 2.28 11.06
CA LEU A 90 2.16 2.80 9.68
C LEU A 90 2.03 4.32 9.78
N ASP A 91 2.91 5.08 9.11
CA ASP A 91 2.80 6.54 9.09
C ASP A 91 1.35 6.91 8.69
N PRO A 92 0.63 7.72 9.47
CA PRO A 92 -0.76 8.07 9.18
C PRO A 92 -0.91 8.96 7.94
N VAL A 93 0.20 9.38 7.33
CA VAL A 93 0.21 10.20 6.11
C VAL A 93 0.27 9.27 4.90
N ASP A 94 -0.88 9.02 4.29
CA ASP A 94 -0.95 8.51 2.92
C ASP A 94 -0.24 9.50 1.99
N SER A 95 0.96 9.16 1.53
CA SER A 95 1.61 9.94 0.48
C SER A 95 0.85 9.70 -0.83
N ALA A 96 0.23 10.75 -1.37
CA ALA A 96 -0.42 10.68 -2.67
C ALA A 96 0.62 10.93 -3.77
N ALA A 97 0.65 10.07 -4.79
CA ALA A 97 1.57 10.28 -5.90
C ALA A 97 1.12 11.48 -6.74
N ILE A 98 2.09 12.28 -7.19
CA ILE A 98 1.88 13.37 -8.15
C ILE A 98 2.54 12.93 -9.46
N ASP A 99 1.75 12.83 -10.53
CA ASP A 99 2.30 12.48 -11.85
C ASP A 99 3.00 13.67 -12.53
N SER A 100 3.65 13.42 -13.67
CA SER A 100 4.37 14.45 -14.43
C SER A 100 3.48 15.58 -14.98
N ALA A 101 2.16 15.37 -15.00
CA ALA A 101 1.18 16.39 -15.37
C ALA A 101 0.64 17.16 -14.14
N GLY A 102 1.17 16.89 -12.95
CA GLY A 102 0.75 17.52 -11.70
C GLY A 102 -0.57 17.00 -11.15
N ARG A 103 -1.06 15.85 -11.61
CA ARG A 103 -2.32 15.28 -11.09
C ARG A 103 -2.07 14.50 -9.81
N VAL A 104 -2.99 14.66 -8.86
CA VAL A 104 -3.02 13.92 -7.60
C VAL A 104 -4.29 13.07 -7.57
N GLN A 105 -4.14 11.80 -7.26
CA GLN A 105 -5.28 10.90 -7.09
C GLN A 105 -5.69 10.86 -5.61
N LEU A 106 -6.84 11.45 -5.31
CA LEU A 106 -7.38 11.45 -3.95
C LEU A 106 -7.94 10.07 -3.57
N PRO A 107 -7.78 9.66 -2.29
CA PRO A 107 -8.41 8.44 -1.80
C PRO A 107 -9.95 8.58 -1.77
N PRO A 108 -10.71 7.47 -1.84
CA PRO A 108 -12.18 7.51 -1.93
C PRO A 108 -12.88 8.34 -0.85
N GLU A 109 -12.39 8.27 0.38
CA GLU A 109 -12.88 9.03 1.53
C GLU A 109 -12.69 10.54 1.36
N ALA A 110 -11.62 10.97 0.68
CA ALA A 110 -11.39 12.38 0.37
C ALA A 110 -12.20 12.85 -0.84
N LEU A 111 -12.54 11.97 -1.79
CA LEU A 111 -13.39 12.32 -2.95
C LEU A 111 -14.79 12.78 -2.52
N ALA A 112 -15.31 12.30 -1.39
CA ALA A 112 -16.58 12.74 -0.84
C ALA A 112 -16.63 14.26 -0.52
N LEU A 113 -15.48 14.88 -0.30
CA LEU A 113 -15.35 16.34 -0.08
C LEU A 113 -15.46 17.16 -1.39
N PHE A 114 -15.38 16.50 -2.55
CA PHE A 114 -15.35 17.11 -3.88
C PHE A 114 -16.36 16.45 -4.83
N PRO A 115 -17.68 16.50 -4.53
CA PRO A 115 -18.69 15.77 -5.30
C PRO A 115 -18.75 16.17 -6.77
N ASP A 116 -18.43 17.43 -7.10
CA ASP A 116 -18.40 17.94 -8.46
C ASP A 116 -17.03 17.77 -9.15
N GLY A 117 -16.07 17.08 -8.51
CA GLY A 117 -14.71 16.88 -9.01
C GLY A 117 -13.88 18.17 -9.09
N ARG A 118 -14.29 19.23 -8.39
CA ARG A 118 -13.61 20.53 -8.37
C ARG A 118 -13.11 20.84 -6.97
N ALA A 119 -11.86 21.30 -6.87
CA ALA A 119 -11.25 21.78 -5.63
C ALA A 119 -10.71 23.20 -5.83
N ARG A 120 -10.72 24.00 -4.76
CA ARG A 120 -9.94 25.23 -4.68
C ARG A 120 -8.53 24.87 -4.23
N LEU A 121 -7.53 25.32 -4.98
CA LEU A 121 -6.12 25.18 -4.64
C LEU A 121 -5.63 26.44 -3.95
N VAL A 122 -4.99 26.29 -2.79
CA VAL A 122 -4.23 27.34 -2.10
C VAL A 122 -2.78 26.92 -2.09
N VAL A 123 -1.91 27.72 -2.70
CA VAL A 123 -0.46 27.49 -2.72
C VAL A 123 0.15 28.32 -1.60
N GLU A 124 0.88 27.67 -0.70
CA GLU A 124 1.60 28.23 0.44
C GLU A 124 3.11 27.96 0.25
N ASP A 125 3.98 28.58 1.04
CA ASP A 125 5.45 28.46 0.85
C ASP A 125 5.98 27.03 1.03
N ASP A 126 5.28 26.21 1.81
CA ASP A 126 5.63 24.84 2.17
C ASP A 126 4.69 23.77 1.58
N GLY A 127 3.71 24.16 0.74
CA GLY A 127 2.81 23.18 0.16
C GLY A 127 1.61 23.70 -0.62
N VAL A 128 0.70 22.77 -0.94
CA VAL A 128 -0.56 23.05 -1.61
C VAL A 128 -1.71 22.43 -0.83
N ARG A 129 -2.74 23.21 -0.55
CA ARG A 129 -3.96 22.76 0.15
C ARG A 129 -5.12 22.67 -0.83
N LEU A 130 -5.78 21.51 -0.84
CA LEU A 130 -7.04 21.29 -1.57
C LEU A 130 -8.21 21.56 -0.63
N LEU A 131 -9.09 22.49 -1.00
CA LEU A 131 -10.27 22.86 -0.22
C LEU A 131 -11.54 22.65 -1.05
N PRO A 132 -12.66 22.22 -0.44
CA PRO A 132 -13.95 22.15 -1.14
C PRO A 132 -14.28 23.48 -1.82
N PRO A 133 -14.99 23.45 -2.97
CA PRO A 133 -15.44 24.67 -3.62
C PRO A 133 -16.37 25.44 -2.67
N PRO A 134 -16.40 26.79 -2.74
CA PRO A 134 -17.33 27.56 -1.93
C PRO A 134 -18.75 27.06 -2.19
N GLY A 135 -19.50 26.77 -1.13
CA GLY A 135 -20.88 26.32 -1.26
C GLY A 135 -21.66 27.30 -2.12
N ARG A 136 -22.45 26.80 -3.08
CA ARG A 136 -23.44 27.66 -3.73
C ARG A 136 -24.34 28.22 -2.62
N PRO A 137 -24.52 29.55 -2.52
CA PRO A 137 -25.61 30.07 -1.70
C PRO A 137 -26.91 29.42 -2.23
N SER A 138 -27.70 28.88 -1.31
CA SER A 138 -29.02 28.31 -1.55
C SER A 138 -29.94 29.29 -2.24
#